data_AF-A0A1G0MRH7-F1
#
_entry.id   AF-A0A1G0MRH7-F1
#
_cell.length_a   1.000
_cell.length_b   1.000
_cell.length_c   1.000
_cell.angle_alpha   90.00
_cell.angle_beta   90.00
_cell.angle_gamma   90.00
#
_symmetry.space_group_name_H-M   'P 1'
#
loop_
_entity.id
_entity.type
_entity.pdbx_description
1 polymer ?
#
loop_
_entity_poly.entity_id
_entity_poly.type
_entity_poly.pdbx_seq_one_letter_code
_entity_poly.pdbx_strand_id
1 'polypeptide(L)'
;MSFFTMCVLAAGIGMALGTVGTGIGQGLAVKSAVEGVSRNPGASGKILTTMMIGLAMIESLAIYALVVCLIILFANPYKDIAVKLAETVAK
;
A
#
# COMPACT_ATOMS: atom_id res chain seq x y z
N MET A 1 -2.16 -26.10 -7.68
CA MET A 1 -2.67 -24.78 -8.11
C MET A 1 -3.29 -23.95 -6.98
N SER A 2 -4.01 -24.53 -6.01
CA SER A 2 -4.71 -23.80 -4.93
C SER A 2 -3.83 -22.80 -4.14
N PHE A 3 -2.59 -23.19 -3.78
CA PHE A 3 -1.66 -22.32 -3.04
C PHE A 3 -1.39 -20.97 -3.74
N PHE A 4 -1.01 -21.00 -5.02
CA PHE A 4 -0.73 -19.78 -5.78
C PHE A 4 -1.97 -18.90 -5.94
N THR A 5 -3.15 -19.49 -6.13
CA THR A 5 -4.42 -18.76 -6.17
C THR A 5 -4.68 -18.01 -4.85
N MET A 6 -4.45 -18.66 -3.71
CA MET A 6 -4.59 -18.02 -2.40
C MET A 6 -3.57 -16.88 -2.20
N CYS A 7 -2.33 -17.03 -2.65
CA CYS A 7 -1.33 -15.96 -2.60
C CYS A 7 -1.76 -14.73 -3.42
N VAL A 8 -2.30 -14.95 -4.63
CA VAL A 8 -2.79 -13.84 -5.48
C VAL A 8 -3.98 -13.14 -4.84
N LEU A 9 -4.94 -13.89 -4.29
CA LEU A 9 -6.08 -13.31 -3.57
C LEU A 9 -5.63 -12.52 -2.34
N ALA A 10 -4.74 -13.08 -1.52
CA ALA A 10 -4.21 -12.43 -0.33
C ALA A 10 -3.48 -11.13 -0.67
N ALA A 11 -2.66 -11.12 -1.73
CA ALA A 11 -1.97 -9.92 -2.20
C ALA A 11 -2.94 -8.85 -2.73
N GLY A 12 -3.95 -9.25 -3.51
CA GLY A 12 -4.95 -8.31 -4.03
C GLY A 12 -5.79 -7.66 -2.93
N ILE A 13 -6.29 -8.46 -1.99
CA ILE A 13 -7.06 -7.96 -0.84
C ILE A 13 -6.18 -7.14 0.10
N GLY A 14 -4.97 -7.61 0.38
CA GLY A 14 -4.00 -6.89 1.21
C GLY A 14 -3.67 -5.51 0.66
N MET A 15 -3.47 -5.39 -0.66
CA MET A 15 -3.27 -4.10 -1.30
C MET A 15 -4.50 -3.21 -1.22
N ALA A 16 -5.68 -3.72 -1.53
CA ALA A 16 -6.90 -2.92 -1.47
C ALA A 16 -7.13 -2.34 -0.06
N LEU A 17 -6.97 -3.16 0.98
CA LEU A 17 -7.12 -2.70 2.36
C LEU A 17 -6.00 -1.72 2.77
N GLY A 18 -4.76 -1.98 2.34
CA GLY A 18 -3.61 -1.13 2.64
C GLY A 18 -3.68 0.26 2.01
N THR A 19 -4.24 0.38 0.80
CA THR A 19 -4.26 1.66 0.06
C THR A 19 -5.52 2.49 0.29
N VAL A 20 -6.61 1.90 0.77
CA VAL A 20 -7.84 2.66 1.08
C VAL A 20 -7.56 3.73 2.14
N GLY A 21 -6.87 3.37 3.23
CA GLY A 21 -6.54 4.31 4.30
C GLY A 21 -5.61 5.44 3.83
N THR A 22 -4.60 5.11 3.02
CA THR A 22 -3.66 6.11 2.49
C THR A 22 -4.35 7.03 1.49
N GLY A 23 -5.17 6.51 0.58
CA GLY A 23 -5.93 7.31 -0.37
C GLY A 23 -6.88 8.31 0.30
N ILE A 24 -7.58 7.88 1.35
CA ILE A 24 -8.44 8.78 2.15
C ILE A 24 -7.60 9.86 2.85
N GLY A 25 -6.50 9.46 3.51
CA GLY A 25 -5.62 10.40 4.21
C GLY A 25 -5.01 11.45 3.28
N GLN A 26 -4.56 11.05 2.10
CA GLN A 26 -4.02 11.95 1.09
C GLN A 26 -5.08 12.89 0.53
N GLY A 27 -6.27 12.38 0.21
CA GLY A 27 -7.38 13.20 -0.27
C GLY A 27 -7.78 14.29 0.72
N LEU A 28 -7.84 13.95 2.02
CA LEU A 28 -8.11 14.92 3.09
C LEU A 28 -6.98 15.96 3.22
N ALA A 29 -5.72 15.53 3.20
CA ALA A 29 -4.57 16.44 3.27
C ALA A 29 -4.56 17.44 2.11
N VAL A 30 -4.81 16.96 0.88
CA VAL A 30 -4.88 17.82 -0.32
C VAL A 30 -6.06 18.78 -0.23
N LYS A 31 -7.24 18.32 0.20
CA LYS A 31 -8.41 19.19 0.41
C LYS A 31 -8.07 20.34 1.36
N SER A 32 -7.52 20.03 2.54
CA SER A 32 -7.16 21.03 3.53
C SER A 32 -6.08 21.99 3.05
N ALA A 33 -5.12 21.52 2.24
CA ALA A 33 -4.12 22.36 1.63
C ALA A 33 -4.74 23.35 0.63
N VAL A 34 -5.63 22.89 -0.26
CA VAL A 34 -6.32 23.75 -1.24
C VAL A 34 -7.19 24.81 -0.55
N GLU A 35 -7.93 24.43 0.50
CA GLU A 35 -8.70 25.37 1.34
C GLU A 35 -7.79 26.38 2.06
N GLY A 36 -6.62 25.93 2.52
CA GLY A 36 -5.61 26.82 3.13
C GLY A 36 -5.06 27.84 2.13
N VAL A 37 -4.75 27.40 0.90
CA VAL A 37 -4.23 28.26 -0.17
C VAL A 37 -5.28 29.27 -0.61
N SER A 38 -6.55 28.87 -0.74
CA SER A 38 -7.62 29.79 -1.16
C SER A 38 -7.87 30.90 -0.12
N ARG A 39 -7.73 30.58 1.17
CA ARG A 39 -7.86 31.56 2.27
C ARG A 39 -6.63 32.43 2.45
N ASN A 40 -5.44 31.92 2.17
CA ASN A 40 -4.20 32.68 2.28
C ASN A 40 -3.22 32.39 1.13
N PRO A 41 -3.42 33.04 -0.04
CA PRO A 41 -2.60 32.80 -1.23
C PRO A 41 -1.10 33.11 -1.03
N GLY A 42 -0.79 34.08 -0.15
CA GLY A 42 0.59 34.47 0.17
C GLY A 42 1.38 33.38 0.92
N ALA A 43 0.71 32.42 1.55
CA ALA A 43 1.34 31.30 2.25
C ALA A 43 1.41 30.01 1.40
N SER A 44 1.01 30.06 0.13
CA SER A 44 0.87 28.88 -0.74
C SER A 44 2.09 27.97 -0.79
N GLY A 45 3.29 28.54 -0.93
CA GLY A 45 4.54 27.77 -0.95
C GLY A 45 4.77 26.97 0.34
N LYS A 46 4.55 27.59 1.51
CA LYS A 46 4.74 26.92 2.80
C LYS A 46 3.69 25.83 3.04
N ILE A 47 2.45 26.06 2.60
CA ILE A 47 1.36 25.07 2.68
C ILE A 47 1.71 23.85 1.81
N LEU A 48 2.15 24.07 0.56
CA LEU A 48 2.58 23.00 -0.34
C LEU A 48 3.71 22.17 0.25
N THR A 49 4.75 22.80 0.80
CA THR A 49 5.87 22.08 1.43
C THR A 49 5.40 21.21 2.60
N THR A 50 4.57 21.76 3.49
CA THR A 50 4.05 21.01 4.65
C THR A 50 3.16 19.85 4.20
N MET A 51 2.30 20.09 3.20
CA MET A 51 1.44 19.07 2.60
C MET A 51 2.28 17.92 2.03
N MET A 52 3.31 18.21 1.22
CA MET A 52 4.14 17.19 0.59
C MET A 52 4.89 16.33 1.62
N ILE A 53 5.38 16.92 2.72
CA ILE A 53 6.00 16.16 3.81
C ILE A 53 4.97 15.21 4.44
N GLY A 54 3.76 15.69 4.72
CA GLY A 54 2.67 14.86 5.25
C GLY A 54 2.27 13.73 4.30
N LEU A 55 2.12 14.04 3.00
CA LEU A 55 1.79 13.06 1.96
C LEU A 55 2.87 11.98 1.85
N ALA A 56 4.16 12.34 1.94
CA ALA A 56 5.26 11.38 1.92
C ALA A 56 5.22 10.42 3.12
N MET A 57 4.86 10.91 4.31
CA MET A 57 4.68 10.05 5.49
C MET A 57 3.49 9.10 5.32
N ILE A 58 2.37 9.58 4.79
CA ILE A 58 1.19 8.73 4.51
C ILE A 58 1.53 7.68 3.44
N GLU A 59 2.26 8.06 2.40
CA GLU A 59 2.63 7.17 1.30
C GLU A 59 3.50 5.99 1.77
N SER A 60 4.33 6.18 2.81
CA SER A 60 5.17 5.10 3.35
C SER A 60 4.36 3.86 3.77
N LEU A 61 3.13 4.05 4.27
CA LEU A 61 2.22 2.97 4.65
C LEU A 61 1.75 2.17 3.43
N ALA A 62 1.46 2.85 2.32
CA ALA A 62 1.08 2.21 1.05
C ALA A 62 2.25 1.40 0.50
N ILE A 63 3.47 1.93 0.58
CA ILE A 63 4.68 1.23 0.17
C ILE A 63 4.93 -0.01 1.04
N TYR A 64 4.69 0.04 2.36
CA TYR A 64 4.79 -1.16 3.20
C TYR A 64 3.80 -2.25 2.79
N ALA A 65 2.54 -1.90 2.52
CA ALA A 65 1.56 -2.85 2.00
C ALA A 65 2.00 -3.44 0.64
N LEU A 66 2.51 -2.59 -0.26
CA LEU A 66 3.04 -2.99 -1.56
C LEU A 66 4.19 -3.99 -1.43
N VAL A 67 5.17 -3.68 -0.59
CA VAL A 67 6.34 -4.55 -0.37
C VAL A 67 5.91 -5.92 0.15
N VAL A 68 4.99 -5.98 1.11
CA VAL A 68 4.48 -7.27 1.62
C VAL A 68 3.78 -8.07 0.52
N CYS A 69 2.95 -7.42 -0.30
CA CYS A 69 2.27 -8.08 -1.41
C CYS A 69 3.24 -8.57 -2.48
N LEU A 70 4.28 -7.80 -2.81
CA LEU A 70 5.35 -8.22 -3.71
C LEU A 70 6.12 -9.42 -3.17
N ILE A 71 6.39 -9.46 -1.86
CA ILE A 71 7.03 -10.62 -1.21
C ILE A 71 6.13 -11.86 -1.36
N ILE A 72 4.83 -11.74 -1.08
CA ILE A 72 3.88 -12.87 -1.20
C ILE A 72 3.81 -13.42 -2.63
N LEU A 73 3.92 -12.56 -3.64
CA LEU A 73 3.81 -12.95 -5.05
C LEU A 73 5.12 -13.46 -5.65
N PHE A 74 6.24 -12.81 -5.36
CA PHE A 74 7.50 -13.02 -6.07
C PHE A 74 8.62 -13.62 -5.23
N ALA A 75 8.57 -13.45 -3.90
CA ALA A 75 9.62 -13.89 -2.98
C ALA A 75 9.05 -14.65 -1.78
N ASN A 76 8.03 -15.48 -2.02
CA ASN A 76 7.27 -16.12 -0.95
C ASN A 76 8.16 -17.12 -0.18
N PRO A 77 8.42 -16.90 1.12
CA PRO A 77 9.34 -17.74 1.90
C PRO A 77 8.80 -19.15 2.14
N TYR A 78 7.50 -19.38 1.92
CA TYR A 78 6.85 -20.67 2.13
C TYR A 78 6.69 -21.49 0.85
N LYS A 79 7.15 -20.98 -0.30
CA LYS A 79 7.02 -21.65 -1.61
C LYS A 79 7.58 -23.07 -1.58
N ASP A 80 8.81 -23.25 -1.13
CA ASP A 80 9.50 -24.55 -1.19
C ASP A 80 8.85 -25.58 -0.25
N ILE A 81 8.36 -25.14 0.91
CA ILE A 81 7.63 -25.99 1.85
C ILE A 81 6.29 -26.41 1.24
N ALA A 82 5.56 -25.47 0.64
CA ALA A 82 4.26 -25.73 0.01
C ALA A 82 4.38 -26.71 -1.18
N VAL A 83 5.43 -26.57 -1.99
CA VAL A 83 5.69 -27.48 -3.12
C VAL A 83 6.02 -28.88 -2.63
N LYS A 84 6.93 -29.04 -1.66
CA LYS A 84 7.29 -30.34 -1.08
C LYS A 84 6.09 -31.06 -0.45
N LEU A 85 5.23 -30.32 0.25
CA LEU A 85 4.02 -30.89 0.84
C LEU A 85 3.05 -31.36 -0.26
N ALA A 86 2.85 -30.56 -1.31
CA ALA A 86 1.98 -30.93 -2.42
C ALA A 86 2.45 -32.20 -3.14
N GLU A 87 3.76 -32.38 -3.31
CA GLU A 87 4.36 -33.59 -3.89
C GLU A 87 4.19 -34.82 -2.98
N THR A 88 4.21 -34.65 -1.66
CA THR A 88 4.05 -35.75 -0.69
C THR A 88 2.62 -36.26 -0.64
N VAL A 89 1.63 -35.36 -0.74
CA VAL A 89 0.20 -35.72 -0.74
C VAL A 89 -0.28 -36.29 -2.09
N ALA A 90 0.44 -35.98 -3.17
CA ALA A 90 0.12 -36.48 -4.51
C ALA A 90 0.65 -37.91 -4.79
N LYS A 91 1.50 -38.46 -3.91
CA LYS A 91 1.97 -39.84 -3.94
C LYS A 91 1.10 -40.71 -3.04
#